data_AF-A0A350I7V2-F1
#
_entry.id   AF-A0A350I7V2-F1
#
_cell.length_a   1.000
_cell.length_b   1.000
_cell.length_c   1.000
_cell.angle_alpha   90.00
_cell.angle_beta   90.00
_cell.angle_gamma   90.00
#
_symmetry.space_group_name_H-M   'P 1'
#
loop_
_entity.id
_entity.type
_entity.pdbx_description
1 polymer ?
#
loop_
_entity_poly.entity_id
_entity_poly.type
_entity_poly.pdbx_seq_one_letter_code
_entity_poly.pdbx_strand_id
1 'polypeptide(L)'
;IVNNFSQSGLGFSIEFGGTGTFLGPLADFAIEALDSFECDKTINFTNLSDSQTDPILSYQWNFGDGATPVFSDQEGPHDVIYDSFGEKTVALTIESTRGCSVTKIRDIDIAACCADTSSLSADAEAFDLICFDIPEGYIIAAGISGSPAYSYSIDVPKYQPNPIFNNLDIGEYTVTVIDRKGCTADVIVSIMEPEEIIANAGIDSLINFGEGLALDGSYSPFNLNLDVLWSPDDSIDCVNCLDPYVIPLSETTYQLLVTDENGCTDTDEVTIRVNIERPVYAPNIFSPNKDGNNDFFNLFAGPGASRIDHLYIFDRWGNRVYDGKNILLNEYNEGWDGIYKGQPVNPGVFTWLAKVRFIDDEVFSYTGDITIIR
;
A
#
# COMPACT_ATOMS: atom_id res chain seq x y z
N ILE A 1 37.37 -8.02 -54.54
CA ILE A 1 37.64 -8.01 -53.09
C ILE A 1 38.95 -7.31 -52.78
N VAL A 2 38.98 -6.38 -51.83
CA VAL A 2 40.25 -6.00 -51.18
C VAL A 2 40.39 -6.81 -49.90
N ASN A 3 41.06 -7.97 -50.00
CA ASN A 3 41.39 -8.79 -48.84
C ASN A 3 42.80 -8.42 -48.38
N ASN A 4 42.89 -7.72 -47.26
CA ASN A 4 44.17 -7.36 -46.65
C ASN A 4 44.77 -8.57 -45.93
N PHE A 5 45.58 -9.36 -46.64
CA PHE A 5 46.45 -10.36 -46.04
C PHE A 5 47.89 -9.87 -46.01
N SER A 6 48.16 -8.73 -45.37
CA SER A 6 49.53 -8.34 -45.07
C SER A 6 49.87 -8.74 -43.63
N GLN A 7 50.79 -9.70 -43.47
CA GLN A 7 51.38 -10.05 -42.17
C GLN A 7 52.18 -8.88 -41.53
N SER A 8 52.27 -7.72 -42.19
CA SER A 8 53.01 -6.53 -41.73
C SER A 8 52.17 -5.51 -40.96
N GLY A 9 50.84 -5.63 -40.91
CA GLY A 9 49.98 -4.78 -40.07
C GLY A 9 49.94 -3.27 -40.42
N LEU A 10 50.50 -2.85 -41.56
CA LEU A 10 50.60 -1.43 -41.90
C LEU A 10 49.38 -0.83 -42.63
N GLY A 11 48.33 -1.62 -42.83
CA GLY A 11 47.11 -1.17 -43.52
C GLY A 11 47.38 -0.65 -44.93
N PHE A 12 46.33 -0.19 -45.60
CA PHE A 12 46.47 0.61 -46.82
C PHE A 12 45.44 1.73 -46.75
N SER A 13 45.75 2.86 -47.40
CA SER A 13 44.79 3.94 -47.62
C SER A 13 44.54 4.04 -49.12
N ILE A 14 43.26 4.18 -49.51
CA ILE A 14 42.86 4.42 -50.89
C ILE A 14 42.27 5.82 -50.95
N GLU A 15 42.96 6.75 -51.61
CA GLU A 15 42.42 8.07 -51.95
C GLU A 15 41.92 8.08 -53.39
N PHE A 16 40.64 8.38 -53.59
CA PHE A 16 40.07 8.64 -54.90
C PHE A 16 40.03 10.15 -55.13
N GLY A 17 40.69 10.65 -56.18
CA GLY A 17 40.60 12.05 -56.62
C GLY A 17 39.29 12.42 -57.34
N GLY A 18 38.19 11.72 -57.03
CA GLY A 18 36.87 11.81 -57.69
C GLY A 18 35.87 10.80 -57.13
N THR A 19 34.69 10.65 -57.75
CA THR A 19 33.68 9.65 -57.36
C THR A 19 33.89 8.31 -58.08
N GLY A 20 34.18 7.24 -57.33
CA GLY A 20 34.17 5.87 -57.84
C GLY A 20 32.89 5.16 -57.40
N THR A 21 32.22 4.44 -58.32
CA THR A 21 31.10 3.56 -57.99
C THR A 21 31.60 2.13 -58.01
N PHE A 22 31.50 1.42 -56.89
CA PHE A 22 31.76 -0.02 -56.84
C PHE A 22 30.52 -0.74 -57.37
N LEU A 23 30.55 -1.09 -58.65
CA LEU A 23 29.55 -1.96 -59.23
C LEU A 23 29.79 -3.39 -58.71
N GLY A 24 28.73 -4.03 -58.25
CA GLY A 24 28.73 -5.39 -57.76
C GLY A 24 27.40 -6.06 -58.07
N PRO A 25 27.23 -7.34 -57.71
CA PRO A 25 25.96 -8.02 -57.86
C PRO A 25 24.87 -7.32 -57.03
N LEU A 26 23.62 -7.41 -57.48
CA LEU A 26 22.44 -6.93 -56.76
C LEU A 26 21.63 -8.15 -56.31
N ALA A 27 21.53 -8.36 -55.00
CA ALA A 27 20.61 -9.35 -54.44
C ALA A 27 19.19 -8.79 -54.49
N ASP A 28 18.28 -9.52 -55.12
CA ASP A 28 16.86 -9.20 -55.13
C ASP A 28 16.00 -10.46 -55.29
N PHE A 29 14.76 -10.39 -54.82
CA PHE A 29 13.82 -11.49 -54.94
C PHE A 29 12.36 -11.03 -54.87
N ALA A 30 11.50 -11.74 -55.59
CA ALA A 30 10.06 -11.63 -55.50
C ALA A 30 9.50 -12.68 -54.54
N ILE A 31 8.38 -12.32 -53.91
CA ILE A 31 7.64 -13.19 -53.02
C ILE A 31 6.21 -13.23 -53.55
N GLU A 32 5.74 -14.42 -53.91
CA GLU A 32 4.39 -14.65 -54.42
C GLU A 32 3.73 -15.74 -53.57
N ALA A 33 2.54 -15.45 -53.03
CA ALA A 33 1.71 -16.48 -52.43
C ALA A 33 0.78 -17.05 -53.51
N LEU A 34 0.75 -18.38 -53.65
CA LEU A 34 -0.09 -19.05 -54.65
C LEU A 34 -1.59 -18.91 -54.34
N ASP A 35 -1.96 -18.83 -53.06
CA ASP A 35 -3.34 -18.68 -52.57
C ASP A 35 -3.49 -17.47 -51.64
N SER A 36 -2.77 -17.47 -50.50
CA SER A 36 -2.75 -16.39 -49.50
C SER A 36 -1.46 -16.44 -48.67
N PHE A 37 -1.04 -15.30 -48.09
CA PHE A 37 0.09 -15.22 -47.17
C PHE A 37 -0.31 -15.74 -45.79
N GLU A 38 -0.59 -17.03 -45.68
CA GLU A 38 -0.98 -17.71 -44.44
C GLU A 38 0.04 -18.79 -44.08
N CYS A 39 0.23 -19.10 -42.80
CA CYS A 39 1.02 -20.27 -42.41
C CYS A 39 0.32 -21.56 -42.85
N ASP A 40 1.06 -22.67 -42.90
CA ASP A 40 0.69 -23.94 -43.55
C ASP A 40 0.39 -23.83 -45.07
N LYS A 41 0.43 -22.63 -45.68
CA LYS A 41 0.37 -22.43 -47.14
C LYS A 41 1.75 -22.27 -47.74
N THR A 42 1.86 -22.67 -49.01
CA THR A 42 3.10 -22.52 -49.77
C THR A 42 3.26 -21.09 -50.27
N ILE A 43 4.40 -20.50 -49.96
CA ILE A 43 4.85 -19.20 -50.45
C ILE A 43 6.04 -19.44 -51.37
N ASN A 44 5.97 -18.88 -52.57
CA ASN A 44 7.02 -18.99 -53.55
C ASN A 44 8.00 -17.81 -53.47
N PHE A 45 9.29 -18.13 -53.40
CA PHE A 45 10.38 -17.16 -53.42
C PHE A 45 11.14 -17.29 -54.74
N THR A 46 11.04 -16.27 -55.59
CA THR A 46 11.70 -16.25 -56.90
C THR A 46 12.91 -15.32 -56.87
N ASN A 47 14.09 -15.85 -57.19
CA ASN A 47 15.30 -15.06 -57.33
C ASN A 47 15.17 -14.06 -58.48
N LEU A 48 15.49 -12.79 -58.21
CA LEU A 48 15.60 -11.72 -59.20
C LEU A 48 16.99 -11.08 -59.20
N SER A 49 17.95 -11.71 -58.52
CA SER A 49 19.31 -11.20 -58.41
C SER A 49 19.97 -11.11 -59.78
N ASP A 50 20.65 -10.00 -60.02
CA ASP A 50 21.34 -9.73 -61.29
C ASP A 50 22.73 -9.16 -61.02
N SER A 51 23.64 -9.35 -61.97
CA SER A 51 24.99 -8.82 -61.90
C SER A 51 25.50 -8.45 -63.28
N GLN A 52 25.69 -7.14 -63.49
CA GLN A 52 26.24 -6.61 -64.75
C GLN A 52 27.78 -6.68 -64.80
N THR A 53 28.44 -7.03 -63.69
CA THR A 53 29.90 -6.99 -63.57
C THR A 53 30.56 -8.35 -63.64
N ASP A 54 30.03 -9.33 -62.93
CA ASP A 54 30.63 -10.65 -62.80
C ASP A 54 29.58 -11.72 -62.42
N PRO A 55 29.72 -12.96 -62.92
CA PRO A 55 28.75 -14.02 -62.67
C PRO A 55 28.55 -14.27 -61.17
N ILE A 56 27.30 -14.53 -60.79
CA ILE A 56 26.93 -15.00 -59.45
C ILE A 56 27.37 -16.47 -59.33
N LEU A 57 28.08 -16.80 -58.26
CA LEU A 57 28.66 -18.11 -58.00
C LEU A 57 27.81 -18.95 -57.04
N SER A 58 27.21 -18.30 -56.03
CA SER A 58 26.42 -18.99 -55.01
C SER A 58 25.23 -18.16 -54.56
N TYR A 59 24.20 -18.88 -54.11
CA TYR A 59 23.00 -18.35 -53.50
C TYR A 59 22.87 -18.97 -52.11
N GLN A 60 22.60 -18.16 -51.10
CA GLN A 60 22.38 -18.62 -49.73
C GLN A 60 21.10 -17.98 -49.22
N TRP A 61 20.05 -18.79 -49.18
CA TRP A 61 18.74 -18.42 -48.65
C TRP A 61 18.64 -18.78 -47.17
N ASN A 62 18.09 -17.86 -46.39
CA ASN A 62 17.56 -18.08 -45.06
C ASN A 62 16.12 -17.56 -45.04
N PHE A 63 15.15 -18.46 -44.96
CA PHE A 63 13.73 -18.12 -44.96
C PHE A 63 13.21 -17.74 -43.57
N GLY A 64 14.04 -17.80 -42.53
CA GLY A 64 13.67 -17.40 -41.18
C GLY A 64 12.98 -18.50 -40.38
N ASP A 65 12.45 -18.13 -39.21
CA ASP A 65 11.94 -19.07 -38.22
C ASP A 65 10.59 -19.70 -38.61
N GLY A 66 10.45 -21.00 -38.33
CA GLY A 66 9.26 -21.79 -38.70
C GLY A 66 9.15 -22.14 -40.19
N ALA A 67 10.13 -21.77 -41.03
CA ALA A 67 10.12 -22.08 -42.46
C ALA A 67 10.53 -23.53 -42.77
N THR A 68 9.90 -24.15 -43.76
CA THR A 68 10.32 -25.42 -44.34
C THR A 68 10.41 -25.29 -45.87
N PRO A 69 11.61 -25.39 -46.48
CA PRO A 69 12.92 -25.47 -45.82
C PRO A 69 13.31 -24.15 -45.11
N VAL A 70 14.19 -24.21 -44.10
CA VAL A 70 14.73 -23.01 -43.43
C VAL A 70 15.83 -22.36 -44.26
N PHE A 71 16.66 -23.17 -44.92
CA PHE A 71 17.78 -22.72 -45.74
C PHE A 71 17.76 -23.39 -47.10
N SER A 72 18.33 -22.73 -48.10
CA SER A 72 18.59 -23.33 -49.41
C SER A 72 19.84 -22.71 -50.05
N ASP A 73 20.61 -23.53 -50.76
CA ASP A 73 21.79 -23.12 -51.52
C ASP A 73 21.53 -23.07 -53.04
N GLN A 74 20.30 -23.38 -53.47
CA GLN A 74 19.93 -23.36 -54.88
C GLN A 74 19.43 -21.96 -55.30
N GLU A 75 19.55 -21.66 -56.60
CA GLU A 75 19.14 -20.38 -57.18
C GLU A 75 17.67 -20.05 -56.93
N GLY A 76 16.79 -21.05 -57.02
CA GLY A 76 15.34 -20.90 -56.90
C GLY A 76 14.62 -21.09 -58.24
N PRO A 77 13.28 -20.94 -58.28
CA PRO A 77 12.42 -20.54 -57.18
C PRO A 77 12.31 -21.60 -56.07
N HIS A 78 11.89 -21.19 -54.87
CA HIS A 78 11.69 -22.07 -53.71
C HIS A 78 10.26 -22.01 -53.22
N ASP A 79 9.68 -23.17 -52.97
CA ASP A 79 8.40 -23.32 -52.27
C ASP A 79 8.68 -23.48 -50.77
N VAL A 80 8.19 -22.53 -49.98
CA VAL A 80 8.43 -22.45 -48.53
C VAL A 80 7.10 -22.44 -47.80
N ILE A 81 6.99 -23.26 -46.76
CA ILE A 81 5.82 -23.28 -45.87
C ILE A 81 6.27 -22.80 -44.49
N TYR A 82 5.56 -21.85 -43.90
CA TYR A 82 5.76 -21.43 -42.51
C TYR A 82 4.81 -22.20 -41.60
N ASP A 83 5.29 -22.72 -40.47
CA ASP A 83 4.48 -23.48 -39.50
C ASP A 83 3.81 -22.59 -38.42
N SER A 84 4.07 -21.28 -38.49
CA SER A 84 3.64 -20.27 -37.52
C SER A 84 3.37 -18.92 -38.19
N PHE A 85 2.43 -18.16 -37.61
CA PHE A 85 2.04 -16.82 -38.08
C PHE A 85 3.00 -15.73 -37.56
N GLY A 86 2.79 -14.50 -38.03
CA GLY A 86 3.48 -13.28 -37.60
C GLY A 86 4.61 -12.87 -38.52
N GLU A 87 5.39 -11.88 -38.08
CA GLU A 87 6.52 -11.34 -38.84
C GLU A 87 7.65 -12.37 -39.01
N LYS A 88 8.13 -12.52 -40.24
CA LYS A 88 9.24 -13.38 -40.64
C LYS A 88 10.27 -12.56 -41.38
N THR A 89 11.55 -12.79 -41.09
CA THR A 89 12.67 -12.14 -41.78
C THR A 89 13.31 -13.11 -42.75
N VAL A 90 13.27 -12.78 -44.04
CA VAL A 90 13.88 -13.56 -45.12
C VAL A 90 15.14 -12.87 -45.61
N ALA A 91 16.22 -13.63 -45.78
CA ALA A 91 17.49 -13.14 -46.28
C ALA A 91 18.00 -13.97 -47.46
N LEU A 92 18.42 -13.28 -48.53
CA LEU A 92 19.16 -13.86 -49.65
C LEU A 92 20.54 -13.23 -49.69
N THR A 93 21.57 -14.06 -49.49
CA THR A 93 22.96 -13.67 -49.73
C THR A 93 23.45 -14.28 -51.03
N ILE A 94 23.99 -13.46 -51.93
CA ILE A 94 24.65 -13.93 -53.15
C ILE A 94 26.14 -13.62 -53.09
N GLU A 95 26.95 -14.48 -53.66
CA GLU A 95 28.38 -14.26 -53.82
C GLU A 95 28.76 -14.36 -55.29
N SER A 96 29.55 -13.41 -55.78
CA SER A 96 30.04 -13.42 -57.16
C SER A 96 31.39 -14.13 -57.31
N THR A 97 31.79 -14.43 -58.56
CA THR A 97 33.09 -15.07 -58.84
C THR A 97 34.31 -14.25 -58.39
N ARG A 98 34.19 -12.93 -58.24
CA ARG A 98 35.23 -12.07 -57.67
C ARG A 98 35.12 -11.92 -56.14
N GLY A 99 34.24 -12.71 -55.53
CA GLY A 99 33.92 -12.82 -54.11
C GLY A 99 33.27 -11.58 -53.49
N CYS A 100 32.53 -10.80 -54.29
CA CYS A 100 31.65 -9.78 -53.73
C CYS A 100 30.41 -10.49 -53.17
N SER A 101 30.15 -10.31 -51.87
CA SER A 101 28.97 -10.85 -51.20
C SER A 101 28.02 -9.72 -50.82
N VAL A 102 26.75 -9.86 -51.18
CA VAL A 102 25.68 -8.91 -50.86
C VAL A 102 24.46 -9.66 -50.34
N THR A 103 23.77 -9.06 -49.37
CA THR A 103 22.58 -9.65 -48.74
C THR A 103 21.38 -8.74 -48.92
N LYS A 104 20.27 -9.29 -49.39
CA LYS A 104 18.95 -8.67 -49.36
C LYS A 104 18.16 -9.25 -48.19
N ILE A 105 17.60 -8.38 -47.35
CA ILE A 105 16.71 -8.77 -46.26
C ILE A 105 15.33 -8.18 -46.53
N ARG A 106 14.28 -8.95 -46.27
CA ARG A 106 12.89 -8.49 -46.34
C ARG A 106 12.08 -9.15 -45.24
N ASP A 107 11.35 -8.32 -44.51
CA ASP A 107 10.35 -8.79 -43.56
C ASP A 107 9.01 -9.01 -44.29
N ILE A 108 8.34 -10.10 -43.94
CA ILE A 108 7.01 -10.46 -44.40
C ILE A 108 6.12 -10.78 -43.22
N ASP A 109 4.83 -10.46 -43.32
CA ASP A 109 3.83 -10.84 -42.34
C ASP A 109 3.08 -12.08 -42.83
N ILE A 110 3.10 -13.15 -42.04
CA ILE A 110 2.39 -14.39 -42.30
C ILE A 110 1.08 -14.37 -41.51
N ALA A 111 -0.05 -14.34 -42.20
CA ALA A 111 -1.36 -14.33 -41.58
C ALA A 111 -1.65 -15.66 -40.84
N ALA A 112 -2.53 -15.56 -39.85
CA ALA A 112 -3.03 -16.68 -39.08
C ALA A 112 -3.75 -17.71 -39.97
N CYS A 113 -3.66 -18.97 -39.58
CA CYS A 113 -3.92 -20.13 -40.46
C CYS A 113 -5.21 -20.86 -40.04
N CYS A 114 -5.87 -20.32 -39.02
CA CYS A 114 -7.06 -20.87 -38.39
C CYS A 114 -8.24 -19.91 -38.47
N ALA A 115 -8.54 -19.49 -39.69
CA ALA A 115 -9.85 -18.91 -40.02
C ALA A 115 -11.03 -19.85 -39.67
N ASP A 116 -10.77 -21.13 -39.38
CA ASP A 116 -11.74 -22.08 -38.82
C ASP A 116 -11.51 -22.28 -37.31
N THR A 117 -12.40 -21.67 -36.53
CA THR A 117 -12.44 -21.64 -35.07
C THR A 117 -12.91 -22.99 -34.50
N SER A 118 -12.02 -23.93 -34.14
CA SER A 118 -12.43 -25.03 -33.24
C SER A 118 -11.35 -25.87 -32.56
N SER A 119 -10.05 -25.52 -32.59
CA SER A 119 -8.99 -26.40 -32.03
C SER A 119 -8.32 -25.89 -30.75
N LEU A 120 -8.32 -24.58 -30.51
CA LEU A 120 -7.76 -23.98 -29.29
C LEU A 120 -8.83 -23.91 -28.20
N SER A 121 -8.53 -24.52 -27.06
CA SER A 121 -9.26 -24.34 -25.80
C SER A 121 -8.29 -23.67 -24.83
N ALA A 122 -8.80 -22.76 -24.03
CA ALA A 122 -8.06 -22.07 -22.98
C ALA A 122 -8.79 -22.19 -21.65
N ASP A 123 -8.06 -21.95 -20.57
CA ASP A 123 -8.58 -21.83 -19.22
C ASP A 123 -7.91 -20.63 -18.53
N ALA A 124 -8.56 -20.09 -17.52
CA ALA A 124 -8.01 -19.03 -16.69
C ALA A 124 -8.59 -19.09 -15.28
N GLU A 125 -7.73 -18.92 -14.29
CA GLU A 125 -8.11 -18.82 -12.88
C GLU A 125 -7.73 -17.42 -12.37
N ALA A 126 -8.70 -16.74 -11.77
CA ALA A 126 -8.51 -15.46 -11.11
C ALA A 126 -8.38 -15.66 -9.60
N PHE A 127 -7.54 -14.83 -8.99
CA PHE A 127 -7.32 -14.78 -7.56
C PHE A 127 -7.67 -13.38 -7.09
N ASP A 128 -8.61 -13.33 -6.14
CA ASP A 128 -9.20 -12.11 -5.59
C ASP A 128 -8.21 -11.30 -4.75
N LEU A 129 -8.56 -10.05 -4.48
CA LEU A 129 -7.80 -9.17 -3.60
C LEU A 129 -7.85 -9.70 -2.15
N ILE A 130 -6.75 -9.51 -1.42
CA ILE A 130 -6.68 -9.87 0.01
C ILE A 130 -7.30 -8.76 0.87
N CYS A 131 -7.03 -7.50 0.54
CA CYS A 131 -7.54 -6.32 1.22
C CYS A 131 -8.33 -5.43 0.26
N PHE A 132 -9.31 -4.72 0.81
CA PHE A 132 -10.11 -3.75 0.07
C PHE A 132 -9.23 -2.67 -0.58
N ASP A 133 -9.47 -2.37 -1.85
CA ASP A 133 -8.78 -1.32 -2.63
C ASP A 133 -7.23 -1.47 -2.72
N ILE A 134 -6.68 -2.67 -2.52
CA ILE A 134 -5.26 -2.96 -2.75
C ILE A 134 -5.11 -3.88 -3.99
N PRO A 135 -4.55 -3.40 -5.12
CA PRO A 135 -4.46 -4.16 -6.38
C PRO A 135 -3.42 -5.28 -6.31
N GLU A 136 -3.75 -6.35 -5.59
CA GLU A 136 -2.95 -7.56 -5.42
C GLU A 136 -3.55 -8.77 -6.16
N GLY A 137 -4.69 -8.58 -6.82
CA GLY A 137 -5.32 -9.60 -7.63
C GLY A 137 -4.39 -10.08 -8.76
N TYR A 138 -4.55 -11.34 -9.14
CA TYR A 138 -3.77 -11.92 -10.23
C TYR A 138 -4.54 -13.00 -10.98
N ILE A 139 -4.14 -13.23 -12.23
CA ILE A 139 -4.74 -14.23 -13.12
C ILE A 139 -3.65 -15.17 -13.61
N ILE A 140 -3.96 -16.47 -13.60
CA ILE A 140 -3.15 -17.52 -14.23
C ILE A 140 -3.93 -18.09 -15.39
N ALA A 141 -3.42 -17.92 -16.61
CA ALA A 141 -4.00 -18.44 -17.83
C ALA A 141 -3.35 -19.77 -18.27
N ALA A 142 -4.05 -20.56 -19.08
CA ALA A 142 -3.51 -21.78 -19.66
C ALA A 142 -4.08 -22.05 -21.06
N GLY A 143 -3.21 -22.37 -22.02
CA GLY A 143 -3.60 -22.99 -23.27
C GLY A 143 -3.76 -24.51 -23.10
N ILE A 144 -4.95 -25.05 -23.35
CA ILE A 144 -5.31 -26.46 -23.10
C ILE A 144 -5.11 -27.33 -24.36
N SER A 145 -5.46 -26.82 -25.54
CA SER A 145 -5.35 -27.53 -26.82
C SER A 145 -4.93 -26.58 -27.95
N GLY A 146 -4.72 -27.08 -29.17
CA GLY A 146 -4.27 -26.27 -30.31
C GLY A 146 -2.78 -26.51 -30.61
N SER A 147 -2.10 -25.50 -31.14
CA SER A 147 -0.67 -25.57 -31.49
C SER A 147 0.20 -24.97 -30.37
N PRO A 148 1.02 -25.76 -29.66
CA PRO A 148 1.84 -25.27 -28.55
C PRO A 148 2.75 -24.09 -28.91
N ALA A 149 3.22 -23.37 -27.89
CA ALA A 149 3.77 -22.01 -27.94
C ALA A 149 2.67 -20.93 -27.94
N TYR A 150 1.95 -20.91 -26.83
CA TYR A 150 0.90 -19.95 -26.55
C TYR A 150 1.47 -18.61 -26.08
N SER A 151 0.74 -17.54 -26.38
CA SER A 151 0.90 -16.22 -25.77
C SER A 151 -0.44 -15.77 -25.20
N TYR A 152 -0.39 -14.91 -24.19
CA TYR A 152 -1.54 -14.53 -23.38
C TYR A 152 -1.68 -13.01 -23.39
N SER A 153 -2.91 -12.51 -23.31
CA SER A 153 -3.20 -11.09 -23.21
C SER A 153 -4.45 -10.84 -22.36
N ILE A 154 -4.44 -9.75 -21.61
CA ILE A 154 -5.63 -9.13 -21.01
C ILE A 154 -5.90 -7.72 -21.59
N ASP A 155 -5.03 -7.25 -22.51
CA ASP A 155 -5.07 -5.94 -23.15
C ASP A 155 -4.59 -6.09 -24.60
N VAL A 156 -5.45 -6.71 -25.43
CA VAL A 156 -5.17 -6.96 -26.85
C VAL A 156 -4.86 -5.62 -27.56
N PRO A 157 -3.79 -5.54 -28.37
CA PRO A 157 -3.01 -6.63 -28.97
C PRO A 157 -1.68 -6.94 -28.26
N LYS A 158 -1.50 -6.58 -26.99
CA LYS A 158 -0.24 -6.84 -26.27
C LYS A 158 -0.22 -8.26 -25.73
N TYR A 159 0.56 -9.13 -26.35
CA TYR A 159 0.72 -10.51 -25.93
C TYR A 159 2.03 -10.74 -25.18
N GLN A 160 2.01 -11.64 -24.20
CA GLN A 160 3.18 -12.09 -23.46
C GLN A 160 3.25 -13.63 -23.39
N PRO A 161 4.45 -14.24 -23.34
CA PRO A 161 4.58 -15.68 -23.19
C PRO A 161 4.33 -16.18 -21.76
N ASN A 162 4.37 -15.28 -20.77
CA ASN A 162 4.10 -15.60 -19.36
C ASN A 162 2.58 -15.67 -19.13
N PRO A 163 2.04 -16.79 -18.60
CA PRO A 163 0.60 -16.91 -18.33
C PRO A 163 0.09 -16.11 -17.12
N ILE A 164 0.98 -15.46 -16.36
CA ILE A 164 0.63 -14.79 -15.10
C ILE A 164 0.50 -13.27 -15.31
N PHE A 165 -0.62 -12.72 -14.88
CA PHE A 165 -0.89 -11.29 -14.80
C PHE A 165 -1.03 -10.89 -13.33
N ASN A 166 -0.16 -10.01 -12.83
CA ASN A 166 -0.15 -9.58 -11.43
C ASN A 166 -0.62 -8.12 -11.31
N ASN A 167 -0.89 -7.71 -10.07
CA ASN A 167 -1.24 -6.34 -9.70
C ASN A 167 -2.51 -5.84 -10.41
N LEU A 168 -3.55 -6.67 -10.38
CA LEU A 168 -4.83 -6.38 -10.99
C LEU A 168 -5.81 -5.86 -9.93
N ASP A 169 -6.56 -4.83 -10.30
CA ASP A 169 -7.70 -4.31 -9.54
C ASP A 169 -8.89 -5.26 -9.60
N ILE A 170 -9.91 -4.99 -8.78
CA ILE A 170 -11.23 -5.60 -8.93
C ILE A 170 -11.80 -5.35 -10.33
N GLY A 171 -12.38 -6.39 -10.94
CA GLY A 171 -13.00 -6.24 -12.24
C GLY A 171 -13.15 -7.53 -13.02
N GLU A 172 -13.80 -7.41 -14.18
CA GLU A 172 -13.91 -8.47 -15.16
C GLU A 172 -12.78 -8.35 -16.18
N TYR A 173 -12.06 -9.46 -16.40
CA TYR A 173 -10.95 -9.55 -17.33
C TYR A 173 -11.26 -10.54 -18.43
N THR A 174 -11.06 -10.13 -19.68
CA THR A 174 -11.07 -11.03 -20.83
C THR A 174 -9.63 -11.45 -21.11
N VAL A 175 -9.33 -12.72 -20.84
CA VAL A 175 -8.03 -13.33 -21.11
C VAL A 175 -8.07 -13.95 -22.50
N THR A 176 -7.32 -13.37 -23.44
CA THR A 176 -7.13 -13.90 -24.78
C THR A 176 -5.86 -14.74 -24.82
N VAL A 177 -6.01 -16.02 -25.16
CA VAL A 177 -4.89 -16.93 -25.44
C VAL A 177 -4.75 -17.06 -26.95
N ILE A 178 -3.53 -16.88 -27.47
CA ILE A 178 -3.20 -17.09 -28.88
C ILE A 178 -2.15 -18.19 -29.03
N ASP A 179 -2.36 -19.11 -29.96
CA ASP A 179 -1.43 -20.19 -30.26
C ASP A 179 -0.45 -19.82 -31.38
N ARG A 180 0.56 -20.66 -31.68
CA ARG A 180 1.57 -20.33 -32.70
C ARG A 180 1.05 -20.28 -34.14
N LYS A 181 -0.19 -20.70 -34.41
CA LYS A 181 -0.85 -20.61 -35.73
C LYS A 181 -1.81 -19.42 -35.82
N GLY A 182 -1.91 -18.64 -34.75
CA GLY A 182 -2.71 -17.43 -34.66
C GLY A 182 -4.14 -17.67 -34.22
N CYS A 183 -4.43 -18.83 -33.64
CA CYS A 183 -5.78 -19.16 -33.19
C CYS A 183 -5.99 -18.51 -31.83
N THR A 184 -7.14 -17.87 -31.63
CA THR A 184 -7.47 -17.20 -30.37
C THR A 184 -8.60 -17.92 -29.63
N ALA A 185 -8.51 -17.94 -28.31
CA ALA A 185 -9.59 -18.34 -27.42
C ALA A 185 -9.67 -17.35 -26.26
N ASP A 186 -10.88 -16.92 -25.94
CA ASP A 186 -11.13 -15.97 -24.86
C ASP A 186 -11.74 -16.68 -23.65
N VAL A 187 -11.25 -16.34 -22.47
CA VAL A 187 -11.79 -16.78 -21.19
C VAL A 187 -12.09 -15.54 -20.36
N ILE A 188 -13.31 -15.45 -19.82
CA ILE A 188 -13.73 -14.35 -18.96
C ILE A 188 -13.58 -14.81 -17.51
N VAL A 189 -12.87 -14.03 -16.71
CA VAL A 189 -12.73 -14.23 -15.27
C VAL A 189 -13.00 -12.93 -14.54
N SER A 190 -13.46 -13.02 -13.30
CA SER A 190 -13.68 -11.87 -12.44
C SER A 190 -12.78 -11.94 -11.24
N ILE A 191 -12.10 -10.84 -10.95
CA ILE A 191 -11.43 -10.59 -9.67
C ILE A 191 -12.43 -9.85 -8.80
N MET A 192 -12.62 -10.32 -7.57
CA MET A 192 -13.42 -9.70 -6.53
C MET A 192 -12.52 -9.13 -5.43
N GLU A 193 -13.11 -8.34 -4.53
CA GLU A 193 -12.44 -7.81 -3.35
C GLU A 193 -13.29 -8.07 -2.10
N PRO A 194 -12.68 -8.11 -0.90
CA PRO A 194 -13.41 -8.29 0.35
C PRO A 194 -14.24 -7.04 0.71
N GLU A 195 -15.13 -7.18 1.70
CA GLU A 195 -15.85 -6.03 2.25
C GLU A 195 -14.87 -5.06 2.95
N GLU A 196 -15.10 -3.75 2.79
CA GLU A 196 -14.31 -2.70 3.43
C GLU A 196 -14.44 -2.80 4.97
N ILE A 197 -13.30 -2.80 5.65
CA ILE A 197 -13.26 -2.64 7.10
C ILE A 197 -13.26 -1.16 7.45
N ILE A 198 -14.10 -0.79 8.41
CA ILE A 198 -14.27 0.60 8.86
C ILE A 198 -14.14 0.63 10.37
N ALA A 199 -13.10 1.27 10.88
CA ALA A 199 -12.92 1.63 12.27
C ALA A 199 -13.76 2.87 12.61
N ASN A 200 -14.24 2.93 13.84
CA ASN A 200 -14.93 4.10 14.37
C ASN A 200 -14.56 4.26 15.85
N ALA A 201 -13.80 5.30 16.17
CA ALA A 201 -13.31 5.61 17.51
C ALA A 201 -14.36 6.32 18.38
N GLY A 202 -15.53 6.63 17.82
CA GLY A 202 -16.62 7.33 18.50
C GLY A 202 -16.58 8.84 18.28
N ILE A 203 -17.27 9.58 19.15
CA ILE A 203 -17.39 11.04 19.01
C ILE A 203 -16.44 11.81 19.92
N ASP A 204 -15.91 12.91 19.41
CA ASP A 204 -15.19 13.88 20.23
C ASP A 204 -16.01 14.34 21.43
N SER A 205 -15.35 14.41 22.58
CA SER A 205 -16.01 14.71 23.85
C SER A 205 -15.28 15.81 24.63
N LEU A 206 -16.00 16.46 25.54
CA LEU A 206 -15.48 17.44 26.48
C LEU A 206 -15.82 16.99 27.90
N ILE A 207 -14.80 16.76 28.72
CA ILE A 207 -14.94 16.33 30.12
C ILE A 207 -14.31 17.35 31.07
N ASN A 208 -14.69 17.33 32.34
CA ASN A 208 -14.00 18.15 33.34
C ASN A 208 -12.72 17.47 33.83
N PHE A 209 -11.77 18.27 34.31
CA PHE A 209 -10.50 17.76 34.81
C PHE A 209 -10.68 16.74 35.96
N GLY A 210 -10.12 15.55 35.74
CA GLY A 210 -10.20 14.40 36.65
C GLY A 210 -11.46 13.54 36.51
N GLU A 211 -12.38 13.89 35.62
CA GLU A 211 -13.38 12.94 35.15
C GLU A 211 -12.73 11.92 34.20
N GLY A 212 -13.28 10.71 34.17
CA GLY A 212 -12.92 9.72 33.15
C GLY A 212 -14.10 9.42 32.25
N LEU A 213 -13.81 8.79 31.12
CA LEU A 213 -14.78 8.48 30.08
C LEU A 213 -14.45 7.09 29.50
N ALA A 214 -15.48 6.31 29.20
CA ALA A 214 -15.32 5.13 28.35
C ALA A 214 -15.37 5.57 26.88
N LEU A 215 -14.37 5.23 26.09
CA LEU A 215 -14.42 5.37 24.63
C LEU A 215 -15.50 4.43 24.08
N ASP A 216 -16.04 4.74 22.91
CA ASP A 216 -17.14 3.99 22.27
C ASP A 216 -16.66 3.51 20.90
N GLY A 217 -15.70 2.58 20.93
CA GLY A 217 -15.08 2.01 19.74
C GLY A 217 -16.03 1.04 19.06
N SER A 218 -16.10 1.10 17.74
CA SER A 218 -16.81 0.13 16.93
C SER A 218 -16.12 -0.10 15.60
N TYR A 219 -16.52 -1.15 14.90
CA TYR A 219 -16.09 -1.40 13.54
C TYR A 219 -17.19 -2.05 12.71
N SER A 220 -17.10 -1.88 11.39
CA SER A 220 -17.90 -2.59 10.40
C SER A 220 -16.97 -3.38 9.48
N PRO A 221 -17.35 -4.57 9.02
CA PRO A 221 -18.60 -5.27 9.30
C PRO A 221 -18.55 -6.13 10.57
N PHE A 222 -19.67 -6.19 11.33
CA PHE A 222 -19.75 -6.84 12.65
C PHE A 222 -19.69 -8.39 12.63
N ASN A 223 -19.75 -9.00 11.44
CA ASN A 223 -19.63 -10.44 11.25
C ASN A 223 -18.17 -10.93 11.23
N LEU A 224 -17.21 -10.02 11.13
CA LEU A 224 -15.79 -10.33 11.23
C LEU A 224 -15.33 -10.21 12.68
N ASN A 225 -14.41 -11.08 13.07
CA ASN A 225 -13.73 -10.98 14.36
C ASN A 225 -12.41 -10.26 14.15
N LEU A 226 -12.44 -8.92 14.24
CA LEU A 226 -11.27 -8.07 14.05
C LEU A 226 -10.51 -7.89 15.37
N ASP A 227 -9.18 -7.87 15.28
CA ASP A 227 -8.32 -7.43 16.37
C ASP A 227 -8.38 -5.91 16.47
N VAL A 228 -8.47 -5.39 17.69
CA VAL A 228 -8.54 -3.94 17.96
C VAL A 228 -7.38 -3.52 18.84
N LEU A 229 -6.85 -2.33 18.57
CA LEU A 229 -5.76 -1.74 19.33
C LEU A 229 -5.93 -0.23 19.43
N TRP A 230 -5.98 0.28 20.66
CA TRP A 230 -5.99 1.69 20.96
C TRP A 230 -4.59 2.22 21.27
N SER A 231 -4.36 3.49 20.93
CA SER A 231 -3.15 4.25 21.24
C SER A 231 -3.52 5.67 21.68
N PRO A 232 -2.77 6.32 22.60
CA PRO A 232 -1.55 5.82 23.29
C PRO A 232 -1.86 4.88 24.47
N ASP A 233 -1.04 3.85 24.66
CA ASP A 233 -1.23 2.78 25.65
C ASP A 233 -1.11 3.25 27.12
N ASP A 234 -0.24 4.21 27.40
CA ASP A 234 0.06 4.72 28.75
C ASP A 234 -1.14 5.36 29.48
N SER A 235 -2.23 5.67 28.77
CA SER A 235 -3.39 6.40 29.30
C SER A 235 -4.73 5.66 29.17
N ILE A 236 -4.67 4.36 28.89
CA ILE A 236 -5.83 3.50 28.58
C ILE A 236 -5.80 2.27 29.49
N ASP A 237 -6.95 1.91 30.07
CA ASP A 237 -7.05 0.76 30.96
C ASP A 237 -7.02 -0.61 30.24
N CYS A 238 -7.54 -0.67 29.01
CA CYS A 238 -7.57 -1.84 28.13
C CYS A 238 -7.33 -1.46 26.67
N VAL A 239 -6.09 -1.61 26.19
CA VAL A 239 -5.75 -1.23 24.80
C VAL A 239 -6.42 -2.09 23.73
N ASN A 240 -6.94 -3.28 24.05
CA ASN A 240 -7.54 -4.22 23.11
C ASN A 240 -9.04 -4.48 23.37
N CYS A 241 -9.71 -3.52 24.01
CA CYS A 241 -11.15 -3.50 24.19
C CYS A 241 -11.79 -2.47 23.26
N LEU A 242 -13.05 -2.66 22.88
CA LEU A 242 -13.79 -1.63 22.14
C LEU A 242 -14.12 -0.41 23.01
N ASP A 243 -14.40 -0.63 24.30
CA ASP A 243 -14.85 0.41 25.22
C ASP A 243 -13.88 0.66 26.40
N PRO A 244 -12.62 1.05 26.16
CA PRO A 244 -11.69 1.29 27.24
C PRO A 244 -12.01 2.58 28.02
N TYR A 245 -11.64 2.60 29.29
CA TYR A 245 -11.76 3.75 30.17
C TYR A 245 -10.47 4.58 30.20
N VAL A 246 -10.62 5.90 30.04
CA VAL A 246 -9.52 6.86 30.01
C VAL A 246 -9.74 8.01 31.00
N ILE A 247 -8.64 8.57 31.50
CA ILE A 247 -8.63 9.76 32.38
C ILE A 247 -7.57 10.74 31.87
N PRO A 248 -7.83 11.46 30.76
CA PRO A 248 -6.84 12.37 30.19
C PRO A 248 -6.61 13.59 31.10
N LEU A 249 -5.34 13.97 31.28
CA LEU A 249 -4.96 15.16 32.08
C LEU A 249 -5.01 16.46 31.27
N SER A 250 -4.99 16.35 29.95
CA SER A 250 -5.08 17.44 28.98
C SER A 250 -5.81 16.96 27.73
N GLU A 251 -6.06 17.84 26.77
CA GLU A 251 -6.55 17.45 25.45
C GLU A 251 -5.68 16.32 24.88
N THR A 252 -6.33 15.19 24.55
CA THR A 252 -5.66 13.96 24.11
C THR A 252 -6.47 13.34 22.97
N THR A 253 -5.77 12.97 21.89
CA THR A 253 -6.34 12.21 20.77
C THR A 253 -6.01 10.74 20.95
N TYR A 254 -7.04 9.89 20.89
CA TYR A 254 -6.93 8.45 20.90
C TYR A 254 -7.18 7.90 19.50
N GLN A 255 -6.37 6.93 19.08
CA GLN A 255 -6.50 6.28 17.80
C GLN A 255 -6.92 4.82 18.01
N LEU A 256 -7.97 4.41 17.31
CA LEU A 256 -8.42 3.03 17.20
C LEU A 256 -7.88 2.44 15.90
N LEU A 257 -7.08 1.38 15.99
CA LEU A 257 -6.66 0.54 14.88
C LEU A 257 -7.46 -0.75 14.92
N VAL A 258 -8.04 -1.15 13.79
CA VAL A 258 -8.67 -2.47 13.61
C VAL A 258 -7.90 -3.27 12.57
N THR A 259 -7.77 -4.58 12.77
CA THR A 259 -7.00 -5.47 11.90
C THR A 259 -7.74 -6.79 11.71
N ASP A 260 -7.83 -7.26 10.47
CA ASP A 260 -8.41 -8.58 10.15
C ASP A 260 -7.37 -9.72 10.22
N GLU A 261 -7.82 -10.96 9.98
CA GLU A 261 -6.94 -12.13 9.99
C GLU A 261 -5.92 -12.17 8.84
N ASN A 262 -6.16 -11.42 7.77
CA ASN A 262 -5.29 -11.32 6.60
C ASN A 262 -4.28 -10.17 6.74
N GLY A 263 -4.39 -9.34 7.79
CA GLY A 263 -3.53 -8.20 8.06
C GLY A 263 -4.00 -6.89 7.42
N CYS A 264 -5.22 -6.83 6.91
CA CYS A 264 -5.84 -5.60 6.43
C CYS A 264 -6.23 -4.72 7.62
N THR A 265 -5.98 -3.41 7.52
CA THR A 265 -6.16 -2.48 8.64
C THR A 265 -6.95 -1.24 8.26
N ASP A 266 -7.73 -0.72 9.21
CA ASP A 266 -8.31 0.62 9.15
C ASP A 266 -8.14 1.34 10.50
N THR A 267 -8.14 2.67 10.48
CA THR A 267 -7.91 3.50 11.67
C THR A 267 -8.89 4.66 11.75
N ASP A 268 -9.33 4.96 12.97
CA ASP A 268 -10.08 6.18 13.27
C ASP A 268 -9.56 6.86 14.55
N GLU A 269 -9.84 8.15 14.71
CA GLU A 269 -9.36 8.95 15.83
C GLU A 269 -10.50 9.68 16.54
N VAL A 270 -10.40 9.74 17.87
CA VAL A 270 -11.31 10.49 18.73
C VAL A 270 -10.53 11.43 19.64
N THR A 271 -10.98 12.68 19.75
CA THR A 271 -10.33 13.70 20.56
C THR A 271 -11.14 13.98 21.82
N ILE A 272 -10.50 13.79 22.98
CA ILE A 272 -11.06 14.11 24.29
C ILE A 272 -10.46 15.41 24.77
N ARG A 273 -11.30 16.45 24.85
CA ARG A 273 -10.93 17.75 25.40
C ARG A 273 -11.21 17.80 26.89
N VAL A 274 -10.35 18.50 27.63
CA VAL A 274 -10.44 18.62 29.08
C VAL A 274 -10.66 20.07 29.48
N ASN A 275 -11.79 20.37 30.12
CA ASN A 275 -12.02 21.66 30.76
C ASN A 275 -11.30 21.70 32.12
N ILE A 276 -10.19 22.42 32.19
CA ILE A 276 -9.37 22.50 33.39
C ILE A 276 -9.88 23.63 34.29
N GLU A 277 -10.76 23.25 35.22
CA GLU A 277 -11.17 24.07 36.34
C GLU A 277 -10.72 23.44 37.65
N ARG A 278 -10.20 24.26 38.56
CA ARG A 278 -9.70 23.83 39.88
C ARG A 278 -10.47 24.46 41.03
N PRO A 279 -11.80 24.26 41.13
CA PRO A 279 -12.59 24.80 42.22
C PRO A 279 -12.33 24.01 43.50
N VAL A 280 -12.09 24.74 44.58
CA VAL A 280 -12.03 24.19 45.94
C VAL A 280 -13.01 24.97 46.80
N TYR A 281 -13.95 24.25 47.39
CA TYR A 281 -14.93 24.77 48.31
C TYR A 281 -14.45 24.60 49.75
N ALA A 282 -14.54 25.68 50.52
CA ALA A 282 -14.31 25.67 51.96
C ALA A 282 -15.59 26.10 52.66
N PRO A 283 -16.07 25.36 53.68
CA PRO A 283 -17.15 25.86 54.52
C PRO A 283 -16.68 27.13 55.26
N ASN A 284 -17.61 28.07 55.46
CA ASN A 284 -17.35 29.34 56.14
C ASN A 284 -17.60 29.28 57.65
N ILE A 285 -18.17 28.18 58.15
CA ILE A 285 -18.52 27.97 59.55
C ILE A 285 -18.45 26.49 59.91
N PHE A 286 -17.97 26.17 61.11
CA PHE A 286 -18.07 24.82 61.69
C PHE A 286 -18.21 24.88 63.22
N SER A 287 -18.72 23.79 63.81
CA SER A 287 -19.12 23.69 65.21
C SER A 287 -18.49 22.46 65.87
N PRO A 288 -17.24 22.56 66.38
CA PRO A 288 -16.53 21.44 67.00
C PRO A 288 -17.08 21.12 68.40
N ASN A 289 -18.26 20.50 68.47
CA ASN A 289 -19.00 20.20 69.70
C ASN A 289 -19.12 18.68 69.97
N LYS A 290 -18.59 17.85 69.07
CA LYS A 290 -18.61 16.38 69.08
C LYS A 290 -20.01 15.78 68.94
N ASP A 291 -20.92 16.46 68.27
CA ASP A 291 -22.25 15.96 67.96
C ASP A 291 -22.31 15.09 66.68
N GLY A 292 -21.18 14.99 65.96
CA GLY A 292 -21.04 14.24 64.72
C GLY A 292 -21.29 15.08 63.46
N ASN A 293 -21.70 16.34 63.59
CA ASN A 293 -21.99 17.23 62.46
C ASN A 293 -21.08 18.46 62.49
N ASN A 294 -20.37 18.71 61.39
CA ASN A 294 -19.50 19.89 61.23
C ASN A 294 -18.47 20.03 62.38
N ASP A 295 -18.00 18.91 62.90
CA ASP A 295 -17.00 18.88 63.96
C ASP A 295 -15.59 19.18 63.46
N PHE A 296 -15.36 18.97 62.16
CA PHE A 296 -14.08 19.16 61.51
C PHE A 296 -14.18 20.19 60.39
N PHE A 297 -13.14 20.98 60.24
CA PHE A 297 -12.92 21.82 59.08
C PHE A 297 -12.07 21.08 58.04
N ASN A 298 -12.68 20.79 56.89
CA ASN A 298 -12.04 20.23 55.70
C ASN A 298 -12.46 21.01 54.44
N LEU A 299 -11.77 20.77 53.33
CA LEU A 299 -12.05 21.31 52.02
C LEU A 299 -12.70 20.25 51.12
N PHE A 300 -13.55 20.72 50.21
CA PHE A 300 -14.25 19.91 49.24
C PHE A 300 -13.85 20.33 47.83
N ALA A 301 -13.66 19.38 46.93
CA ALA A 301 -13.19 19.65 45.58
C ALA A 301 -13.70 18.58 44.60
N GLY A 302 -13.68 18.92 43.32
CA GLY A 302 -14.01 18.00 42.22
C GLY A 302 -12.98 16.87 42.07
N PRO A 303 -13.24 15.91 41.17
CA PRO A 303 -12.46 14.67 41.05
C PRO A 303 -10.99 14.90 40.65
N GLY A 304 -10.65 16.02 40.01
CA GLY A 304 -9.27 16.38 39.68
C GLY A 304 -8.38 16.73 40.89
N ALA A 305 -8.95 16.96 42.08
CA ALA A 305 -8.19 17.27 43.28
C ALA A 305 -7.83 15.98 44.04
N SER A 306 -6.54 15.77 44.31
CA SER A 306 -6.02 14.56 44.95
C SER A 306 -6.10 14.62 46.48
N ARG A 307 -5.49 15.64 47.10
CA ARG A 307 -5.45 15.81 48.56
C ARG A 307 -5.02 17.22 48.97
N ILE A 308 -5.18 17.54 50.25
CA ILE A 308 -4.58 18.74 50.85
C ILE A 308 -3.17 18.36 51.35
N ASP A 309 -2.13 18.83 50.66
CA ASP A 309 -0.74 18.64 51.09
C ASP A 309 -0.50 19.31 52.45
N HIS A 310 -1.03 20.53 52.65
CA HIS A 310 -0.95 21.26 53.91
C HIS A 310 -2.20 22.10 54.17
N LEU A 311 -2.74 22.05 55.39
CA LEU A 311 -3.78 22.94 55.89
C LEU A 311 -3.26 23.71 57.10
N TYR A 312 -3.11 25.02 56.95
CA TYR A 312 -2.74 25.92 58.04
C TYR A 312 -3.94 26.74 58.48
N ILE A 313 -4.15 26.83 59.78
CA ILE A 313 -5.13 27.73 60.37
C ILE A 313 -4.42 28.73 61.27
N PHE A 314 -4.82 29.99 61.17
CA PHE A 314 -4.25 31.11 61.91
C PHE A 314 -5.33 31.81 62.74
N ASP A 315 -4.96 32.23 63.94
CA ASP A 315 -5.79 33.14 64.72
C ASP A 315 -5.75 34.57 64.14
N ARG A 316 -6.60 35.46 64.67
CA ARG A 316 -6.68 36.88 64.28
C ARG A 316 -5.39 37.69 64.46
N TRP A 317 -4.39 37.14 65.16
CA TRP A 317 -3.10 37.78 65.40
C TRP A 317 -1.98 37.17 64.53
N GLY A 318 -2.31 36.22 63.65
CA GLY A 318 -1.38 35.55 62.76
C GLY A 318 -0.63 34.37 63.39
N ASN A 319 -0.99 33.93 64.61
CA ASN A 319 -0.40 32.73 65.18
C ASN A 319 -1.03 31.49 64.54
N ARG A 320 -0.21 30.55 64.13
CA ARG A 320 -0.67 29.26 63.60
C ARG A 320 -1.23 28.38 64.73
N VAL A 321 -2.50 28.02 64.60
CA VAL A 321 -3.25 27.18 65.54
C VAL A 321 -3.45 25.75 65.06
N TYR A 322 -3.30 25.49 63.75
CA TYR A 322 -3.33 24.16 63.18
C TYR A 322 -2.34 24.03 62.01
N ASP A 323 -1.72 22.85 61.89
CA ASP A 323 -0.77 22.46 60.85
C ASP A 323 -1.05 21.00 60.49
N GLY A 324 -2.04 20.80 59.62
CA GLY A 324 -2.40 19.49 59.10
C GLY A 324 -1.68 19.19 57.80
N LYS A 325 -1.35 17.93 57.57
CA LYS A 325 -0.60 17.46 56.39
C LYS A 325 -1.25 16.23 55.79
N ASN A 326 -1.21 16.12 54.47
CA ASN A 326 -1.79 14.99 53.72
C ASN A 326 -3.23 14.67 54.14
N ILE A 327 -4.06 15.71 54.27
CA ILE A 327 -5.47 15.56 54.64
C ILE A 327 -6.24 15.12 53.39
N LEU A 328 -7.10 14.12 53.55
CA LEU A 328 -8.03 13.68 52.50
C LEU A 328 -9.08 14.76 52.26
N LEU A 329 -9.29 15.11 50.99
CA LEU A 329 -10.37 16.01 50.58
C LEU A 329 -11.72 15.31 50.72
N ASN A 330 -12.80 16.08 50.80
CA ASN A 330 -14.18 15.58 50.80
C ASN A 330 -14.57 14.67 51.99
N GLU A 331 -13.70 14.53 53.00
CA GLU A 331 -13.94 13.71 54.19
C GLU A 331 -14.44 14.57 55.35
N TYR A 332 -15.59 14.20 55.94
CA TYR A 332 -16.25 14.99 56.99
C TYR A 332 -15.64 14.81 58.39
N ASN A 333 -14.80 13.80 58.58
CA ASN A 333 -14.15 13.45 59.85
C ASN A 333 -12.64 13.71 59.86
N GLU A 334 -12.14 14.44 58.86
CA GLU A 334 -10.73 14.77 58.65
C GLU A 334 -10.52 16.29 58.72
N GLY A 335 -9.29 16.70 59.03
CA GLY A 335 -8.93 18.13 59.12
C GLY A 335 -8.89 18.69 60.55
N TRP A 336 -9.29 19.95 60.73
CA TRP A 336 -9.15 20.63 62.02
C TRP A 336 -10.40 20.53 62.88
N ASP A 337 -10.26 20.00 64.09
CA ASP A 337 -11.32 19.77 65.07
C ASP A 337 -11.54 20.94 66.06
N GLY A 338 -10.98 22.12 65.78
CA GLY A 338 -11.08 23.28 66.68
C GLY A 338 -10.25 23.18 67.96
N ILE A 339 -9.35 22.21 68.10
CA ILE A 339 -8.45 22.08 69.25
C ILE A 339 -7.10 22.75 68.97
N TYR A 340 -6.59 23.51 69.94
CA TYR A 340 -5.23 24.05 69.93
C TYR A 340 -4.56 23.82 71.29
N LYS A 341 -3.37 23.19 71.29
CA LYS A 341 -2.62 22.84 72.52
C LYS A 341 -3.46 22.06 73.55
N GLY A 342 -4.32 21.16 73.07
CA GLY A 342 -5.18 20.31 73.91
C GLY A 342 -6.38 21.02 74.53
N GLN A 343 -6.65 22.27 74.15
CA GLN A 343 -7.82 23.04 74.59
C GLN A 343 -8.64 23.49 73.39
N PRO A 344 -9.97 23.55 73.50
CA PRO A 344 -10.81 23.96 72.39
C PRO A 344 -10.70 25.49 72.24
N VAL A 345 -10.49 25.98 71.02
CA VAL A 345 -10.29 27.42 70.76
C VAL A 345 -11.58 28.22 71.01
N ASN A 346 -11.44 29.49 71.38
CA ASN A 346 -12.61 30.35 71.59
C ASN A 346 -13.37 30.59 70.27
N PRO A 347 -14.71 30.73 70.32
CA PRO A 347 -15.49 31.17 69.17
C PRO A 347 -14.94 32.47 68.59
N GLY A 348 -14.87 32.54 67.26
CA GLY A 348 -14.23 33.64 66.55
C GLY A 348 -13.96 33.32 65.09
N VAL A 349 -13.37 34.29 64.39
CA VAL A 349 -12.96 34.15 62.98
C VAL A 349 -11.48 33.78 62.93
N PHE A 350 -11.17 32.79 62.12
CA PHE A 350 -9.84 32.27 61.84
C PHE A 350 -9.58 32.35 60.34
N THR A 351 -8.33 32.57 59.95
CA THR A 351 -7.94 32.57 58.53
C THR A 351 -7.25 31.24 58.23
N TRP A 352 -7.51 30.68 57.06
CA TRP A 352 -6.92 29.43 56.63
C TRP A 352 -6.15 29.59 55.31
N LEU A 353 -5.09 28.80 55.18
CA LEU A 353 -4.35 28.62 53.93
C LEU A 353 -4.16 27.13 53.68
N ALA A 354 -4.64 26.67 52.53
CA ALA A 354 -4.53 25.28 52.13
C ALA A 354 -3.73 25.16 50.83
N LYS A 355 -2.81 24.21 50.81
CA LYS A 355 -2.09 23.79 49.61
C LYS A 355 -2.71 22.49 49.12
N VAL A 356 -3.43 22.56 48.01
CA VAL A 356 -4.16 21.42 47.44
C VAL A 356 -3.40 20.90 46.23
N ARG A 357 -3.13 19.58 46.21
CA ARG A 357 -2.49 18.87 45.11
C ARG A 357 -3.54 18.27 44.19
N PHE A 358 -3.33 18.41 42.88
CA PHE A 358 -4.18 17.87 41.82
C PHE A 358 -3.55 16.61 41.20
N ILE A 359 -4.32 15.88 40.40
CA ILE A 359 -3.91 14.60 39.79
C ILE A 359 -2.79 14.74 38.75
N ASP A 360 -2.52 15.95 38.27
CA ASP A 360 -1.38 16.32 37.42
C ASP A 360 -0.13 16.73 38.23
N ASP A 361 -0.12 16.47 39.53
CA ASP A 361 0.90 16.86 40.51
C ASP A 361 1.08 18.37 40.74
N GLU A 362 0.27 19.23 40.12
CA GLU A 362 0.28 20.66 40.40
C GLU A 362 -0.31 20.95 41.79
N VAL A 363 0.20 22.00 42.44
CA VAL A 363 -0.23 22.41 43.78
C VAL A 363 -0.68 23.87 43.78
N PHE A 364 -1.93 24.11 44.15
CA PHE A 364 -2.53 25.44 44.25
C PHE A 364 -2.77 25.83 45.70
N SER A 365 -2.64 27.14 45.98
CA SER A 365 -2.93 27.70 47.30
C SER A 365 -4.30 28.34 47.31
N TYR A 366 -5.12 27.94 48.27
CA TYR A 366 -6.44 28.50 48.53
C TYR A 366 -6.43 29.14 49.91
N THR A 367 -7.15 30.25 50.06
CA THR A 367 -7.23 30.99 51.32
C THR A 367 -8.63 31.50 51.55
N GLY A 368 -9.00 31.64 52.82
CA GLY A 368 -10.25 32.26 53.21
C GLY A 368 -10.35 32.39 54.72
N ASP A 369 -11.54 32.75 55.17
CA ASP A 369 -11.86 32.85 56.58
C ASP A 369 -12.89 31.78 56.97
N ILE A 370 -12.78 31.31 58.20
CA ILE A 370 -13.74 30.40 58.80
C ILE A 370 -14.14 30.89 60.20
N THR A 371 -15.43 30.79 60.49
CA THR A 371 -15.98 31.13 61.80
C THR A 371 -16.19 29.87 62.62
N ILE A 372 -15.74 29.89 63.87
CA ILE A 372 -16.07 28.85 64.85
C ILE A 372 -17.20 29.34 65.72
N ILE A 373 -18.25 28.53 65.78
CA ILE A 373 -19.37 28.68 66.72
C ILE A 373 -19.43 27.48 67.66
N ARG A 374 -20.10 27.67 68.79
CA ARG A 374 -20.39 26.60 69.75
C ARG A 374 -21.85 26.64 70.15
#